data_AF-A0A1X0A5P3-F1
#
_entry.id   AF-A0A1X0A5P3-F1
#
_cell.length_a   1.000
_cell.length_b   1.000
_cell.length_c   1.000
_cell.angle_alpha   90.00
_cell.angle_beta   90.00
_cell.angle_gamma   90.00
#
_symmetry.space_group_name_H-M   'P 1'
#
loop_
_entity.id
_entity.type
_entity.pdbx_description
1 polymer ?
#
loop_
_entity_poly.entity_id
_entity_poly.type
_entity_poly.pdbx_seq_one_letter_code
_entity_poly.pdbx_strand_id
1 'polypeptide(L)'
;MTARVEAVIAEVLGGPKYAHLAADDARRILAALKASRIAVVELPEPVLSPRHQERVWEVGDSYVMFNEKWRTISAELDYDNGDDDPLPPSEARAFGAALFAAADAVEVDQ
;
A
#
# COMPACT_ATOMS: atom_id res chain seq x y z
N MET A 1 -9.40 3.92 5.39
CA MET A 1 -8.37 4.30 4.42
C MET A 1 -8.46 5.78 4.02
N THR A 2 -9.56 6.24 3.42
CA THR A 2 -9.70 7.61 2.90
C THR A 2 -9.46 8.72 3.93
N ALA A 3 -9.96 8.56 5.17
CA ALA A 3 -9.81 9.56 6.23
C ALA A 3 -8.35 9.81 6.66
N ARG A 4 -7.48 8.78 6.62
CA ARG A 4 -6.07 8.93 6.98
C ARG A 4 -5.29 9.62 5.88
N VAL A 5 -5.51 9.24 4.62
CA VAL A 5 -4.89 9.89 3.46
C VAL A 5 -5.30 11.37 3.38
N GLU A 6 -6.59 11.67 3.61
CA GLU A 6 -7.07 13.05 3.72
C GLU A 6 -6.34 13.84 4.81
N ALA A 7 -6.19 13.25 6.01
CA ALA A 7 -5.50 13.88 7.13
C ALA A 7 -4.03 14.17 6.81
N VAL A 8 -3.32 13.22 6.20
CA VAL A 8 -1.91 13.39 5.79
C VAL A 8 -1.78 14.53 4.76
N ILE A 9 -2.63 14.54 3.73
CA ILE A 9 -2.59 15.62 2.73
C ILE A 9 -2.89 16.97 3.38
N ALA A 10 -3.91 17.03 4.25
CA ALA A 10 -4.28 18.26 4.95
C ALA A 10 -3.13 18.77 5.86
N GLU A 11 -2.45 17.86 6.55
CA GLU A 11 -1.28 18.18 7.36
C GLU A 11 -0.11 18.68 6.51
N VAL A 12 0.16 18.09 5.35
CA VAL A 12 1.22 18.57 4.45
C VAL A 12 0.91 19.98 3.93
N LEU A 13 -0.35 20.28 3.63
CA LEU A 13 -0.77 21.58 3.10
C LEU A 13 -0.77 22.69 4.17
N GLY A 14 -1.30 22.40 5.36
CA GLY A 14 -1.51 23.38 6.43
C GLY A 14 -0.50 23.32 7.57
N GLY A 15 0.36 22.31 7.60
CA GLY A 15 1.08 21.91 8.80
C GLY A 15 0.16 21.35 9.90
N PRO A 16 0.73 20.85 11.01
CA PRO A 16 -0.05 20.23 12.10
C PRO A 16 -1.09 21.18 12.71
N LYS A 17 -0.80 22.48 12.73
CA LYS A 17 -1.64 23.51 13.36
C LYS A 17 -2.84 23.92 12.50
N TYR A 18 -2.72 23.89 11.17
CA TYR A 18 -3.77 24.37 10.27
C TYR A 18 -4.36 23.27 9.38
N ALA A 19 -4.05 22.00 9.64
CA ALA A 19 -4.60 20.85 8.92
C ALA A 19 -6.15 20.87 8.84
N HIS A 20 -6.82 21.30 9.90
CA HIS A 20 -8.29 21.43 9.91
C HIS A 20 -8.83 22.46 8.90
N LEU A 21 -8.06 23.51 8.59
CA LEU A 21 -8.41 24.50 7.56
C LEU A 21 -8.11 23.99 6.15
N ALA A 22 -7.12 23.09 6.01
CA ALA A 22 -6.73 22.49 4.74
C ALA A 22 -7.54 21.22 4.38
N ALA A 23 -8.47 20.78 5.24
CA ALA A 23 -9.24 19.55 5.04
C ALA A 23 -10.08 19.57 3.76
N ASP A 24 -10.68 20.72 3.42
CA ASP A 24 -11.47 20.86 2.20
C ASP A 24 -10.58 20.84 0.94
N ASP A 25 -9.38 21.41 1.01
CA ASP A 25 -8.43 21.36 -0.09
C ASP A 25 -7.87 19.94 -0.28
N ALA A 26 -7.59 19.22 0.80
CA ALA A 26 -7.21 17.81 0.74
C ALA A 26 -8.27 16.94 0.03
N ARG A 27 -9.56 17.14 0.37
CA ARG A 27 -10.67 16.46 -0.30
C ARG A 27 -10.76 16.82 -1.79
N ARG A 28 -10.57 18.09 -2.15
CA ARG A 28 -10.56 18.55 -3.56
C ARG A 28 -9.43 17.90 -4.36
N ILE A 29 -8.24 17.82 -3.78
CA ILE A 29 -7.09 17.14 -4.41
C ILE A 29 -7.40 15.67 -4.64
N LEU A 30 -7.89 14.94 -3.63
CA LEU A 30 -8.26 13.53 -3.79
C LEU A 30 -9.35 13.34 -4.84
N ALA A 31 -10.34 14.22 -4.90
CA ALA A 31 -11.37 14.19 -5.92
C ALA A 31 -10.78 14.40 -7.33
N ALA A 32 -9.85 15.34 -7.49
CA ALA A 32 -9.18 15.62 -8.76
C ALA A 32 -8.29 14.45 -9.22
N LEU A 33 -7.54 13.83 -8.31
CA LEU A 33 -6.74 12.63 -8.59
C LEU A 33 -7.65 11.48 -9.06
N LYS A 34 -8.75 11.24 -8.34
CA LYS A 34 -9.73 10.22 -8.71
C LYS A 34 -10.37 10.49 -10.07
N ALA A 35 -10.75 11.74 -10.35
CA ALA A 35 -11.28 12.15 -11.66
C ALA A 35 -10.28 11.93 -12.79
N SER A 36 -8.97 11.98 -12.48
CA SER A 36 -7.86 11.74 -13.40
C SER A 36 -7.43 10.28 -13.48
N ARG A 37 -8.19 9.35 -12.87
CA ARG A 37 -7.87 7.91 -12.77
C ARG A 37 -6.54 7.60 -12.05
N ILE A 38 -6.12 8.49 -11.16
CA ILE A 38 -4.96 8.29 -10.29
C ILE A 38 -5.47 7.80 -8.93
N ALA A 39 -4.88 6.72 -8.43
CA ALA A 39 -5.16 6.20 -7.10
C ALA A 39 -4.06 6.62 -6.12
N VAL A 40 -4.45 7.07 -4.93
CA VAL A 40 -3.54 7.22 -3.79
C VAL A 40 -3.78 6.03 -2.88
N VAL A 41 -2.72 5.27 -2.63
CA VAL A 41 -2.75 4.08 -1.79
C VAL A 41 -1.76 4.24 -0.66
N GLU A 42 -2.13 3.77 0.52
CA GLU A 42 -1.21 3.67 1.64
C GLU A 42 -0.39 2.39 1.48
N LEU A 43 0.93 2.50 1.48
CA LEU A 43 1.82 1.35 1.36
C LEU A 43 1.92 0.64 2.72
N PRO A 44 1.66 -0.68 2.78
CA PRO A 44 1.79 -1.42 4.02
C PRO A 44 3.26 -1.58 4.41
N GLU A 45 3.51 -1.71 5.71
CA GLU A 45 4.83 -2.09 6.24
C GLU A 45 5.00 -3.61 6.18
N PRO A 46 6.20 -4.13 5.86
CA PRO A 46 6.45 -5.57 5.88
C PRO A 46 6.69 -6.12 7.28
N VAL A 47 6.43 -7.40 7.44
CA VAL A 47 7.04 -8.23 8.48
C VAL A 47 8.46 -8.57 8.03
N LEU A 48 9.43 -8.33 8.90
CA LEU A 48 10.84 -8.65 8.63
C LEU A 48 11.14 -10.08 9.09
N SER A 49 11.77 -10.86 8.21
CA SER A 49 12.35 -12.17 8.50
C SER A 49 13.88 -12.08 8.44
N PRO A 50 14.54 -11.74 9.57
CA PRO A 50 15.99 -11.49 9.58
C PRO A 50 16.81 -12.73 9.20
N ARG A 51 16.28 -13.92 9.50
CA ARG A 51 16.94 -15.20 9.21
C ARG A 51 17.10 -15.44 7.71
N HIS A 52 16.15 -14.96 6.92
CA HIS A 52 16.11 -15.18 5.48
C HIS A 52 16.42 -13.91 4.67
N GLN A 53 16.61 -12.77 5.33
CA GLN A 53 16.77 -11.45 4.73
C GLN A 53 15.58 -11.13 3.81
N GLU A 54 14.37 -11.32 4.36
CA GLU A 54 13.12 -11.19 3.63
C GLU A 54 12.21 -10.17 4.29
N ARG A 55 11.51 -9.39 3.46
CA ARG A 55 10.39 -8.53 3.82
C ARG A 55 9.13 -9.16 3.28
N VAL A 56 8.15 -9.44 4.14
CA VAL A 56 6.92 -10.16 3.77
C VAL A 56 5.71 -9.30 4.09
N TRP A 57 4.81 -9.15 3.13
CA TRP A 57 3.51 -8.51 3.27
C TRP A 57 2.44 -9.57 3.10
N GLU A 58 1.78 -9.92 4.20
CA GLU A 58 0.66 -10.87 4.22
C GLU A 58 -0.65 -10.12 3.95
N VAL A 59 -1.47 -10.67 3.05
CA VAL A 59 -2.77 -10.12 2.65
C VAL A 59 -3.78 -11.25 2.60
N GLY A 60 -4.52 -11.43 3.69
CA GLY A 60 -5.36 -12.62 3.85
C GLY A 60 -4.48 -13.87 3.84
N ASP A 61 -4.80 -14.82 2.98
CA ASP A 61 -4.01 -16.03 2.76
C ASP A 61 -2.93 -15.87 1.67
N SER A 62 -2.92 -14.73 0.96
CA SER A 62 -1.92 -14.39 -0.05
C SER A 62 -0.74 -13.62 0.55
N TYR A 63 0.40 -13.59 -0.15
CA TYR A 63 1.54 -12.80 0.30
C TYR A 63 2.41 -12.25 -0.84
N VAL A 64 3.06 -11.12 -0.56
CA VAL A 64 4.13 -10.55 -1.37
C VAL A 64 5.41 -10.59 -0.54
N MET A 65 6.51 -11.02 -1.14
CA MET A 65 7.80 -11.12 -0.49
C MET A 65 8.88 -10.45 -1.32
N PHE A 66 9.73 -9.68 -0.66
CA PHE A 66 10.99 -9.20 -1.21
C PHE A 66 12.14 -9.89 -0.49
N ASN A 67 12.94 -10.65 -1.25
CA ASN A 67 14.16 -11.25 -0.76
C ASN A 67 15.34 -10.30 -1.03
N GLU A 68 15.91 -9.72 0.03
CA GLU A 68 16.99 -8.72 -0.06
C GLU A 68 18.29 -9.33 -0.59
N LYS A 69 18.57 -10.59 -0.22
CA LYS A 69 19.80 -11.30 -0.64
C LYS A 69 19.87 -11.47 -2.15
N TRP A 70 18.75 -11.83 -2.78
CA TRP A 70 18.68 -12.10 -4.21
C TRP A 70 18.13 -10.92 -5.02
N ARG A 71 17.65 -9.88 -4.32
CA ARG A 71 16.93 -8.73 -4.89
C ARG A 71 15.78 -9.14 -5.80
N THR A 72 14.98 -10.09 -5.34
CA THR A 72 13.85 -10.66 -6.08
C THR A 72 12.54 -10.43 -5.33
N ILE A 73 11.51 -10.03 -6.08
CA ILE A 73 10.14 -9.98 -5.57
C ILE A 73 9.41 -11.25 -6.02
N SER A 74 8.76 -11.92 -5.08
CA SER A 74 7.84 -13.02 -5.34
C SER A 74 6.46 -12.67 -4.79
N ALA A 75 5.42 -13.08 -5.49
CA ALA A 75 4.04 -12.81 -5.12
C ALA A 75 3.26 -14.12 -5.30
N GLU A 76 2.63 -14.59 -4.24
CA GLU A 76 1.81 -15.79 -4.24
C GLU A 76 0.38 -15.41 -3.87
N LEU A 77 -0.54 -15.79 -4.74
CA LEU A 77 -1.96 -15.65 -4.53
C LEU A 77 -2.47 -17.03 -4.14
N ASP A 78 -2.80 -17.20 -2.86
CA ASP A 78 -3.45 -18.41 -2.40
C ASP A 78 -4.96 -18.29 -2.69
N TYR A 79 -5.46 -19.24 -3.48
CA TYR A 79 -6.87 -19.41 -3.80
C TYR A 79 -7.39 -20.69 -3.13
N ASP A 80 -6.95 -21.02 -1.92
CA ASP A 80 -7.34 -22.29 -1.29
C ASP A 80 -8.28 -22.12 -0.09
N ASN A 81 -9.57 -22.01 -0.42
CA ASN A 81 -10.64 -22.59 0.40
C ASN A 81 -11.54 -23.54 -0.44
N GLY A 82 -11.06 -24.00 -1.61
CA GLY A 82 -11.86 -24.82 -2.53
C GLY A 82 -12.97 -24.07 -3.29
N ASP A 83 -13.08 -22.75 -3.13
CA ASP A 83 -13.87 -21.88 -3.99
C ASP A 83 -12.93 -21.19 -4.98
N ASP A 84 -13.15 -21.37 -6.28
CA ASP A 84 -12.52 -20.61 -7.39
C ASP A 84 -12.92 -19.11 -7.37
N ASP A 85 -13.34 -18.59 -6.22
CA ASP A 85 -13.86 -17.25 -6.09
C ASP A 85 -12.72 -16.23 -6.19
N PRO A 86 -12.91 -15.15 -6.96
CA PRO A 86 -11.90 -14.12 -7.11
C PRO A 86 -11.63 -13.44 -5.76
N LEU A 87 -10.38 -13.01 -5.53
CA LEU A 87 -10.03 -12.20 -4.35
C LEU A 87 -11.03 -11.05 -4.16
N PRO A 88 -11.54 -10.84 -2.95
CA PRO A 88 -12.45 -9.74 -2.69
C PRO A 88 -11.75 -8.41 -3.04
N PRO A 89 -12.47 -7.41 -3.60
CA PRO A 89 -11.84 -6.18 -4.09
C PRO A 89 -11.00 -5.42 -3.05
N SER A 90 -11.26 -5.61 -1.76
CA SER A 90 -10.44 -5.05 -0.67
C SER A 90 -9.06 -5.72 -0.58
N GLU A 91 -9.00 -7.05 -0.66
CA GLU A 91 -7.75 -7.81 -0.60
C GLU A 91 -6.95 -7.66 -1.88
N ALA A 92 -7.61 -7.67 -3.05
CA ALA A 92 -6.95 -7.38 -4.31
C ALA A 92 -6.25 -5.99 -4.31
N ARG A 93 -6.86 -4.99 -3.68
CA ARG A 93 -6.24 -3.66 -3.52
C ARG A 93 -5.08 -3.68 -2.52
N ALA A 94 -5.24 -4.37 -1.39
CA ALA A 94 -4.18 -4.51 -0.40
C ALA A 94 -2.97 -5.27 -0.97
N PHE A 95 -3.22 -6.32 -1.76
CA PHE A 95 -2.19 -7.07 -2.46
C PHE A 95 -1.46 -6.21 -3.50
N GLY A 96 -2.19 -5.42 -4.29
CA GLY A 96 -1.59 -4.43 -5.18
C GLY A 96 -0.72 -3.41 -4.44
N ALA A 97 -1.17 -2.93 -3.28
CA ALA A 97 -0.40 -2.01 -2.43
C ALA A 97 0.88 -2.67 -1.90
N ALA A 98 0.81 -3.92 -1.47
CA ALA A 98 1.95 -4.72 -1.03
C ALA A 98 2.98 -4.91 -2.16
N LEU A 99 2.52 -5.15 -3.40
CA LEU A 99 3.39 -5.26 -4.55
C LEU A 99 4.14 -3.95 -4.85
N PHE A 100 3.47 -2.80 -4.75
CA PHE A 100 4.14 -1.49 -4.87
C PHE A 100 5.12 -1.25 -3.73
N ALA A 101 4.76 -1.58 -2.48
CA ALA A 101 5.65 -1.44 -1.34
C ALA A 101 6.92 -2.31 -1.47
N ALA A 102 6.77 -3.53 -1.98
CA ALA A 102 7.89 -4.42 -2.28
C ALA A 102 8.79 -3.85 -3.38
N ALA A 103 8.21 -3.24 -4.42
CA ALA A 103 8.97 -2.58 -5.48
C ALA A 103 9.76 -1.38 -4.97
N ASP A 104 9.14 -0.50 -4.18
CA ASP A 104 9.81 0.67 -3.58
C ASP A 104 10.95 0.24 -2.64
N ALA A 105 10.78 -0.87 -1.91
CA ALA A 105 11.84 -1.42 -1.06
C ALA A 105 13.09 -1.85 -1.85
N VAL A 106 12.98 -2.13 -3.15
CA VAL A 106 14.15 -2.40 -4.01
C VAL A 106 14.93 -1.12 -4.32
N GLU A 107 14.23 0.00 -4.51
CA GLU A 107 14.80 1.27 -4.98
C GLU A 107 15.56 2.02 -3.87
N VAL A 108 15.12 1.90 -2.61
CA VAL A 108 15.75 2.59 -1.46
C VAL A 108 17.18 2.08 -1.17
N ASP A 109 17.54 0.90 -1.67
CA ASP A 109 18.89 0.29 -1.53
C ASP A 109 19.75 0.43 -2.82
N GLN A 110 19.56 1.49 -3.62
CA GLN A 110 20.45 1.87 -4.74
C GLN A 110 21.08 3.25 -4.53
#